data_AF-A0A5P1FDX1-F1
#
_entry.id   AF-A0A5P1FDX1-F1
#
_cell.length_a   1.000
_cell.length_b   1.000
_cell.length_c   1.000
_cell.angle_alpha   90.00
_cell.angle_beta   90.00
_cell.angle_gamma   90.00
#
_symmetry.space_group_name_H-M   'P 1'
#
loop_
_entity.id
_entity.type
_entity.pdbx_description
1 polymer ?
#
loop_
_entity_poly.entity_id
_entity_poly.type
_entity_poly.pdbx_seq_one_letter_code
_entity_poly.pdbx_strand_id
1 'polypeptide(L)'
;MMMMEGLKNKKKEESFHVIHKVPAGDSPYVRAKHLQSRQCPQAIKSFRHLCSKQAQDSLDNLLIDLYKKCGQIDQQIQLLKQKLRAIYLGEAFNGKTTKTARSHGKKFQVSIQQETARILGNLGWAYMQQNNYDAAEVVYRKAQLVEPDANKACNLGLCLMKMGRFDDARCVLGDVVNRRYSDLSLDESNKTVARAEEMMKEIEELRMKDEVSSVEEIMERLDVMNEWTPFRSRRLPIFEEITPFRDQMAC
;
A
#
# COMPACT_ATOMS: atom_id res chain seq x y z
N MET A 1 -24.34 52.21 13.30
CA MET A 1 -24.30 50.77 12.94
C MET A 1 -23.52 50.65 11.65
N MET A 2 -22.20 50.50 11.75
CA MET A 2 -21.27 50.35 10.62
C MET A 2 -20.35 49.18 10.97
N MET A 3 -20.36 48.15 10.11
CA MET A 3 -19.47 46.99 10.23
C MET A 3 -18.08 47.38 9.73
N MET A 4 -17.06 47.16 10.55
CA MET A 4 -15.65 47.25 10.17
C MET A 4 -15.16 45.84 9.80
N GLU A 5 -14.71 45.71 8.55
CA GLU A 5 -14.15 44.49 7.94
C GLU A 5 -12.81 44.11 8.58
N GLY A 6 -12.65 42.83 8.91
CA GLY A 6 -11.42 42.25 9.42
C GLY A 6 -10.42 41.93 8.31
N LEU A 7 -9.29 42.64 8.30
CA LEU A 7 -8.12 42.32 7.49
C LEU A 7 -7.40 41.07 8.03
N LYS A 8 -7.58 39.92 7.36
CA LYS A 8 -6.72 38.73 7.56
C LYS A 8 -5.55 38.77 6.57
N ASN A 9 -4.37 39.04 7.12
CA ASN A 9 -3.09 39.05 6.43
C ASN A 9 -2.60 37.60 6.19
N LYS A 10 -2.82 37.06 4.98
CA LYS A 10 -2.23 35.77 4.55
C LYS A 10 -0.84 36.02 3.97
N LYS A 11 0.20 35.58 4.68
CA LYS A 11 1.57 35.50 4.14
C LYS A 11 1.65 34.48 3.01
N LYS A 12 2.35 34.89 1.95
CA LYS A 12 2.63 34.19 0.70
C LYS A 12 3.27 32.82 0.90
N GLU A 13 2.73 31.80 0.24
CA GLU A 13 3.48 30.64 -0.25
C GLU A 13 3.67 30.80 -1.76
N GLU A 14 4.84 31.31 -2.17
CA GLU A 14 5.28 31.23 -3.56
C GLU A 14 5.87 29.83 -3.79
N SER A 15 5.00 28.86 -4.09
CA SER A 15 5.42 27.55 -4.59
C SER A 15 5.75 27.65 -6.08
N PHE A 16 7.05 27.69 -6.40
CA PHE A 16 7.55 27.54 -7.76
C PHE A 16 7.44 26.08 -8.21
N HIS A 17 6.21 25.62 -8.45
CA HIS A 17 5.94 24.38 -9.17
C HIS A 17 4.87 24.67 -10.21
N VAL A 18 5.30 24.85 -11.46
CA VAL A 18 4.40 24.77 -12.62
C VAL A 18 4.06 23.29 -12.83
N ILE A 19 3.25 22.75 -11.92
CA ILE A 19 2.48 21.54 -12.16
C ILE A 19 1.16 22.06 -12.69
N HIS A 20 0.98 22.06 -14.01
CA HIS A 20 -0.36 22.22 -14.59
C HIS A 20 -1.21 21.03 -14.10
N LYS A 21 -1.86 21.19 -12.94
CA LYS A 21 -2.96 20.35 -12.48
C LYS A 21 -3.94 20.25 -13.65
N VAL A 22 -4.06 19.06 -14.22
CA VAL A 22 -5.08 18.79 -15.23
C VAL A 22 -6.41 18.86 -14.51
N PRO A 23 -7.34 19.74 -14.90
CA PRO A 23 -8.67 19.76 -14.31
C PRO A 23 -9.32 18.39 -14.52
N ALA A 24 -10.02 17.87 -13.51
CA ALA A 24 -10.87 16.70 -13.69
C ALA A 24 -12.03 17.09 -14.62
N GLY A 25 -12.26 16.30 -15.69
CA GLY A 25 -13.31 16.57 -16.68
C GLY A 25 -12.97 15.99 -18.05
N ASP A 26 -13.94 15.99 -18.95
CA ASP A 26 -13.84 15.29 -20.24
C ASP A 26 -13.56 16.25 -21.42
N SER A 27 -12.93 17.39 -21.13
CA SER A 27 -12.69 18.43 -22.12
C SER A 27 -11.69 17.96 -23.18
N PRO A 28 -11.75 18.48 -24.43
CA PRO A 28 -10.79 18.14 -25.48
C PRO A 28 -9.33 18.33 -25.06
N TYR A 29 -9.04 19.32 -24.20
CA TYR A 29 -7.71 19.54 -23.63
C TYR A 29 -7.29 18.44 -22.66
N VAL A 30 -8.20 17.99 -21.78
CA VAL A 30 -7.95 16.89 -20.84
C VAL A 30 -7.77 15.58 -21.59
N ARG A 31 -8.60 15.30 -22.61
CA ARG A 31 -8.47 14.16 -23.51
C ARG A 31 -7.15 14.19 -24.30
N ALA A 32 -6.75 15.34 -24.85
CA ALA A 32 -5.48 15.50 -25.55
C ALA A 32 -4.28 15.27 -24.61
N LYS A 33 -4.34 15.78 -23.37
CA LYS A 33 -3.28 15.59 -22.37
C LYS A 33 -3.20 14.14 -21.86
N HIS A 34 -4.34 13.45 -21.72
CA HIS A 34 -4.40 12.01 -21.43
C HIS A 34 -3.92 11.15 -22.62
N LEU A 35 -4.23 11.56 -23.84
CA LEU A 35 -3.75 10.89 -25.05
C LEU A 35 -2.23 11.05 -25.20
N GLN A 36 -1.72 12.25 -24.93
CA GLN A 36 -0.29 12.54 -24.91
C GLN A 36 0.44 11.69 -23.85
N SER A 37 -0.09 11.61 -22.63
CA SER A 37 0.52 10.77 -21.59
C SER A 37 0.54 9.28 -21.99
N ARG A 38 -0.52 8.76 -22.62
CA ARG A 38 -0.58 7.38 -23.12
C ARG A 38 0.32 7.11 -24.34
N GLN A 39 0.60 8.12 -25.16
CA GLN A 39 1.45 7.98 -26.36
C GLN A 39 2.95 8.19 -26.06
N CYS A 40 3.30 8.89 -24.98
CA CYS A 40 4.69 9.15 -24.58
C CYS A 40 5.56 7.88 -24.45
N PRO A 41 5.11 6.78 -23.80
CA PRO A 41 5.93 5.57 -23.70
C PRO A 41 6.22 4.91 -25.05
N GLN A 42 5.27 4.98 -25.98
CA GLN A 42 5.43 4.39 -27.31
C GLN A 42 6.38 5.21 -28.19
N ALA A 43 6.32 6.55 -28.08
CA ALA A 43 7.27 7.44 -28.72
C ALA A 43 8.71 7.23 -28.18
N ILE A 44 8.88 7.10 -26.87
CA ILE A 44 10.22 6.85 -26.31
C ILE A 44 10.77 5.49 -26.76
N LYS A 45 9.91 4.46 -26.85
CA LYS A 45 10.27 3.16 -27.41
C LYS A 45 10.75 3.25 -28.85
N SER A 46 10.09 4.03 -29.70
CA SER A 46 10.49 4.15 -31.11
C SER A 46 11.87 4.81 -31.27
N PHE A 47 12.24 5.75 -30.40
CA PHE A 47 13.57 6.38 -30.45
C PHE A 47 14.68 5.57 -29.77
N ARG A 48 14.36 4.52 -29.01
CA ARG A 48 15.33 3.74 -28.21
C ARG A 48 16.53 3.24 -29.02
N HIS A 49 16.30 2.75 -30.24
CA HIS A 49 17.33 2.18 -31.11
C HIS A 49 18.35 3.22 -31.61
N LEU A 50 18.00 4.51 -31.56
CA LEU A 50 18.87 5.62 -31.94
C LEU A 50 19.77 6.09 -30.79
N CYS A 51 19.55 5.59 -29.58
CA CYS A 51 20.27 6.01 -28.38
C CYS A 51 21.43 5.08 -28.02
N SER A 52 22.52 5.64 -27.50
CA SER A 52 23.64 4.86 -26.99
C SER A 52 23.23 3.96 -25.82
N LYS A 53 23.97 2.88 -25.57
CA LYS A 53 23.70 1.95 -24.44
C LYS A 53 23.57 2.68 -23.10
N GLN A 54 24.41 3.68 -22.86
CA GLN A 54 24.34 4.49 -21.63
C GLN A 54 23.06 5.33 -21.55
N ALA A 55 22.62 5.90 -22.67
CA ALA A 55 21.37 6.65 -22.73
C ALA A 55 20.15 5.73 -22.59
N GLN A 56 20.22 4.49 -23.07
CA GLN A 56 19.16 3.51 -22.91
C GLN A 56 18.85 3.17 -21.44
N ASP A 57 19.85 3.13 -20.56
CA ASP A 57 19.62 2.91 -19.12
C ASP A 57 18.78 4.04 -18.49
N SER A 58 19.09 5.29 -18.84
CA SER A 58 18.32 6.47 -18.42
C SER A 58 16.92 6.47 -19.01
N LEU A 59 16.78 6.11 -20.29
CA LEU A 59 15.48 5.99 -20.96
C LEU A 59 14.61 4.91 -20.31
N ASP A 60 15.20 3.79 -19.88
CA ASP A 60 14.48 2.73 -19.19
C ASP A 60 13.89 3.20 -17.87
N ASN A 61 14.65 3.95 -17.07
CA ASN A 61 14.15 4.52 -15.82
C ASN A 61 12.97 5.46 -16.08
N LEU A 62 13.07 6.31 -17.11
CA LEU A 62 11.97 7.18 -17.52
C LEU A 62 10.75 6.38 -18.01
N LEU A 63 10.96 5.32 -18.81
CA LEU A 63 9.89 4.45 -19.30
C LEU A 63 9.17 3.76 -18.15
N ILE A 64 9.88 3.26 -17.15
CA ILE A 64 9.28 2.64 -15.95
C ILE A 64 8.35 3.64 -15.25
N ASP A 65 8.80 4.88 -15.05
CA ASP A 65 7.99 5.93 -14.41
C ASP A 65 6.77 6.32 -15.25
N LEU A 66 6.91 6.35 -16.57
CA LEU A 66 5.80 6.63 -17.47
C LEU A 66 4.81 5.48 -17.50
N TYR A 67 5.25 4.22 -17.53
CA TYR A 67 4.37 3.06 -17.45
C TYR A 67 3.57 3.06 -16.16
N LYS A 68 4.23 3.36 -15.04
CA LYS A 68 3.58 3.57 -13.75
C LYS A 68 2.49 4.64 -13.83
N LYS A 69 2.78 5.82 -14.37
CA LYS A 69 1.81 6.92 -14.50
C LYS A 69 0.65 6.61 -15.46
N CYS A 70 0.89 5.78 -16.48
CA CYS A 70 -0.11 5.44 -17.48
C CYS A 70 -0.94 4.20 -17.13
N GLY A 71 -0.65 3.52 -16.02
CA GLY A 71 -1.27 2.24 -15.65
C GLY A 71 -0.88 1.07 -16.56
N GLN A 72 0.23 1.20 -17.30
CA GLN A 72 0.77 0.17 -18.18
C GLN A 72 1.62 -0.84 -17.39
N ILE A 73 0.96 -1.54 -16.46
CA ILE A 73 1.61 -2.37 -15.43
C ILE A 73 2.37 -3.54 -16.08
N ASP A 74 1.81 -4.20 -17.09
CA ASP A 74 2.47 -5.34 -17.74
C ASP A 74 3.77 -4.93 -18.44
N GLN A 75 3.76 -3.79 -19.13
CA GLN A 75 4.96 -3.25 -19.78
C GLN A 75 6.00 -2.83 -18.74
N GLN A 76 5.56 -2.29 -17.59
CA GLN A 76 6.42 -1.97 -16.46
C GLN A 76 7.11 -3.23 -15.91
N ILE A 77 6.34 -4.28 -15.61
CA ILE A 77 6.83 -5.56 -15.09
C ILE A 77 7.83 -6.18 -16.07
N GLN A 78 7.49 -6.20 -17.36
CA GLN A 78 8.36 -6.77 -18.39
C GLN A 78 9.70 -6.05 -18.46
N LEU A 79 9.70 -4.71 -18.43
CA LEU A 79 10.93 -3.92 -18.47
C LEU A 79 11.76 -4.11 -17.19
N LEU A 80 11.13 -4.14 -16.01
CA LEU A 80 11.82 -4.39 -14.74
C LEU A 80 12.49 -5.78 -14.72
N LYS A 81 11.80 -6.82 -15.21
CA LYS A 81 12.37 -8.17 -15.36
C LYS A 81 13.55 -8.21 -16.33
N GLN A 82 13.46 -7.50 -17.46
CA GLN A 82 14.56 -7.38 -18.41
C GLN A 82 15.78 -6.71 -17.77
N LYS A 83 15.59 -5.63 -17.00
CA LYS A 83 16.70 -4.98 -16.29
C LYS A 83 17.32 -5.90 -15.23
N LEU A 84 16.53 -6.63 -14.44
CA LEU A 84 17.06 -7.60 -13.48
C LEU A 84 17.90 -8.67 -14.17
N ARG A 85 17.43 -9.18 -15.32
CA ARG A 85 18.18 -10.14 -16.14
C ARG A 85 19.51 -9.56 -16.62
N ALA A 86 19.51 -8.32 -17.12
CA ALA A 86 20.74 -7.66 -17.56
C ALA A 86 21.76 -7.45 -16.43
N ILE A 87 21.30 -7.22 -15.20
CA ILE A 87 22.18 -7.17 -14.02
C ILE A 87 22.74 -8.56 -13.72
N TYR A 88 21.89 -9.58 -13.69
CA TYR A 88 22.30 -10.96 -13.42
C TYR A 88 23.32 -11.50 -14.44
N LEU A 89 23.16 -11.15 -15.72
CA LEU A 89 24.10 -11.49 -16.80
C LEU A 89 25.38 -10.61 -16.80
N GLY A 90 25.46 -9.61 -15.92
CA GLY A 90 26.61 -8.69 -15.82
C GLY A 90 26.66 -7.60 -16.91
N GLU A 91 25.70 -7.58 -17.84
CA GLU A 91 25.62 -6.63 -18.95
C GLU A 91 25.41 -5.19 -18.47
N ALA A 92 24.61 -5.01 -17.40
CA ALA A 92 24.25 -3.69 -16.89
C ALA A 92 25.43 -2.96 -16.21
N PHE A 93 26.44 -3.71 -15.75
CA PHE A 93 27.61 -3.17 -15.04
C PHE A 93 28.94 -3.48 -15.76
N ASN A 94 28.90 -4.10 -16.95
CA ASN A 94 30.08 -4.57 -17.68
C ASN A 94 31.01 -5.42 -16.81
N GLY A 95 30.44 -6.32 -15.99
CA GLY A 95 31.17 -7.18 -15.06
C GLY A 95 31.76 -6.48 -13.82
N LYS A 96 31.54 -5.17 -13.64
CA LYS A 96 31.98 -4.44 -12.44
C LYS A 96 30.95 -4.54 -11.31
N THR A 97 31.37 -4.37 -10.06
CA THR A 97 30.47 -4.37 -8.90
C THR A 97 29.74 -3.03 -8.71
N THR A 98 30.26 -1.95 -9.29
CA THR A 98 29.69 -0.60 -9.19
C THR A 98 29.72 0.11 -10.55
N LYS A 99 28.76 1.03 -10.75
CA LYS A 99 28.71 1.95 -11.89
C LYS A 99 28.61 3.39 -11.41
N THR A 100 29.18 4.32 -12.17
CA THR A 100 29.05 5.75 -11.88
C THR A 100 27.73 6.25 -12.45
N ALA A 101 26.83 6.69 -11.58
CA ALA A 101 25.61 7.39 -11.94
C ALA A 101 25.80 8.90 -11.79
N ARG A 102 24.93 9.68 -12.45
CA ARG A 102 24.84 11.13 -12.24
C ARG A 102 23.43 11.51 -11.88
N SER A 103 23.29 12.31 -10.83
CA SER A 103 22.03 12.91 -10.41
C SER A 103 22.31 14.35 -9.99
N HIS A 104 21.48 15.29 -10.47
CA HIS A 104 21.64 16.73 -10.21
C HIS A 104 23.07 17.27 -10.42
N GLY A 105 23.74 16.80 -11.49
CA GLY A 105 25.12 17.18 -11.82
C GLY A 105 26.22 16.54 -10.96
N LYS A 106 25.87 15.83 -9.88
CA LYS A 106 26.81 15.12 -9.01
C LYS A 106 27.01 13.68 -9.46
N LYS A 107 28.26 13.22 -9.43
CA LYS A 107 28.63 11.82 -9.69
C LYS A 107 28.56 11.04 -8.38
N PHE A 108 27.98 9.86 -8.41
CA PHE A 108 27.97 8.93 -7.29
C PHE A 108 28.13 7.51 -7.80
N GLN A 109 28.55 6.60 -6.93
CA GLN A 109 28.67 5.19 -7.26
C GLN A 109 27.40 4.47 -6.83
N VAL A 110 26.91 3.59 -7.70
CA VAL A 110 25.79 2.69 -7.43
C VAL A 110 26.33 1.28 -7.49
N SER A 111 26.10 0.48 -6.46
CA SER A 111 26.47 -0.94 -6.46
C SER A 111 25.43 -1.81 -7.15
N ILE A 112 25.84 -3.01 -7.59
CA ILE A 112 24.91 -4.04 -8.09
C ILE A 112 23.83 -4.33 -7.04
N GLN A 113 24.20 -4.42 -5.75
CA GLN A 113 23.25 -4.72 -4.67
C GLN A 113 22.18 -3.63 -4.54
N GLN A 114 22.60 -2.36 -4.48
CA GLN A 114 21.70 -1.20 -4.40
C GLN A 114 20.74 -1.16 -5.60
N GLU A 115 21.27 -1.32 -6.81
CA GLU A 115 20.46 -1.28 -8.03
C GLU A 115 19.50 -2.48 -8.10
N THR A 116 19.95 -3.67 -7.69
CA THR A 116 19.12 -4.88 -7.65
C THR A 116 17.98 -4.71 -6.66
N ALA A 117 18.26 -4.25 -5.45
CA ALA A 117 17.26 -4.05 -4.41
C ALA A 117 16.23 -2.97 -4.81
N ARG A 118 16.68 -1.89 -5.46
CA ARG A 118 15.82 -0.85 -6.03
C ARG A 118 14.87 -1.41 -7.10
N ILE A 119 15.39 -2.19 -8.04
CA ILE A 119 14.57 -2.76 -9.13
C ILE A 119 13.59 -3.81 -8.58
N LEU A 120 14.01 -4.64 -7.63
CA LEU A 120 13.11 -5.57 -6.94
C LEU A 120 11.99 -4.82 -6.22
N GLY A 121 12.29 -3.75 -5.48
CA GLY A 121 11.27 -2.92 -4.83
C GLY A 121 10.24 -2.36 -5.82
N ASN A 122 10.70 -1.87 -6.98
CA ASN A 122 9.82 -1.38 -8.04
C ASN A 122 8.97 -2.50 -8.67
N LEU A 123 9.54 -3.70 -8.82
CA LEU A 123 8.84 -4.87 -9.35
C LEU A 123 7.76 -5.37 -8.37
N GLY A 124 8.07 -5.40 -7.07
CA GLY A 124 7.09 -5.70 -6.02
C GLY A 124 5.94 -4.70 -6.05
N TRP A 125 6.23 -3.41 -6.22
CA TRP A 125 5.18 -2.39 -6.33
C TRP A 125 4.31 -2.58 -7.58
N ALA A 126 4.90 -2.91 -8.73
CA ALA A 126 4.14 -3.20 -9.94
C ALA A 126 3.22 -4.42 -9.77
N TYR A 127 3.69 -5.48 -9.08
CA TYR A 127 2.85 -6.63 -8.75
C TYR A 127 1.71 -6.30 -7.78
N MET A 128 1.96 -5.42 -6.79
CA MET A 128 0.90 -4.90 -5.91
C MET A 128 -0.20 -4.20 -6.72
N GLN A 129 0.16 -3.43 -7.75
CA GLN A 129 -0.83 -2.77 -8.61
C GLN A 129 -1.61 -3.76 -9.48
N GLN A 130 -1.02 -4.91 -9.81
CA GLN A 130 -1.69 -6.00 -10.52
C GLN A 130 -2.58 -6.85 -9.60
N ASN A 131 -2.66 -6.54 -8.30
CA ASN A 131 -3.26 -7.39 -7.26
C ASN A 131 -2.66 -8.81 -7.18
N ASN A 132 -1.46 -9.02 -7.75
CA ASN A 132 -0.74 -10.28 -7.63
C ASN A 132 0.16 -10.20 -6.40
N TYR A 133 -0.47 -10.33 -5.23
CA TYR A 133 0.22 -10.17 -3.95
C TYR A 133 1.25 -11.28 -3.72
N ASP A 134 0.98 -12.52 -4.15
CA ASP A 134 1.92 -13.64 -3.98
C ASP A 134 3.27 -13.38 -4.66
N ALA A 135 3.23 -12.91 -5.91
CA ALA A 135 4.44 -12.52 -6.63
C ALA A 135 5.11 -11.30 -5.97
N ALA A 136 4.33 -10.35 -5.46
CA ALA A 136 4.86 -9.18 -4.77
C ALA A 136 5.61 -9.55 -3.49
N GLU A 137 5.08 -10.45 -2.66
CA GLU A 137 5.72 -10.90 -1.42
C GLU A 137 7.09 -11.52 -1.71
N VAL A 138 7.17 -12.45 -2.68
CA VAL A 138 8.43 -13.12 -3.05
C VAL A 138 9.48 -12.09 -3.46
N VAL A 139 9.09 -11.11 -4.27
CA VAL A 139 9.99 -10.07 -4.75
C VAL A 139 10.41 -9.12 -3.62
N TYR A 140 9.49 -8.72 -2.75
CA TYR A 140 9.82 -7.86 -1.60
C TYR A 140 10.73 -8.56 -0.59
N ARG A 141 10.47 -9.83 -0.26
CA ARG A 141 11.37 -10.62 0.60
C ARG A 141 12.75 -10.74 -0.03
N LYS A 142 12.83 -10.95 -1.35
CA LYS A 142 14.12 -10.97 -2.05
C LYS A 142 14.82 -9.61 -2.00
N ALA A 143 14.08 -8.51 -2.13
CA ALA A 143 14.64 -7.16 -2.00
C ALA A 143 15.23 -6.94 -0.60
N GLN A 144 14.51 -7.35 0.45
CA GLN A 144 14.94 -7.26 1.84
C GLN A 144 16.18 -8.11 2.13
N LEU A 145 16.33 -9.27 1.48
CA LEU A 145 17.52 -10.11 1.59
C LEU A 145 18.77 -9.51 0.92
N VAL A 146 18.58 -8.72 -0.15
CA VAL A 146 19.70 -8.09 -0.86
C VAL A 146 20.17 -6.85 -0.10
N GLU A 147 19.24 -6.00 0.32
CA GLU A 147 19.52 -4.78 1.07
C GLU A 147 18.36 -4.48 2.02
N PRO A 148 18.49 -4.87 3.30
CA PRO A 148 17.47 -4.62 4.31
C PRO A 148 17.24 -3.11 4.47
N ASP A 149 15.98 -2.69 4.36
CA ASP A 149 15.60 -1.29 4.48
C ASP A 149 14.21 -1.17 5.09
N ALA A 150 13.99 -0.10 5.85
CA ALA A 150 12.72 0.17 6.51
C ALA A 150 11.59 0.41 5.49
N ASN A 151 11.87 1.12 4.38
CA ASN A 151 10.83 1.38 3.37
C ASN A 151 10.41 0.09 2.65
N LYS A 152 11.39 -0.77 2.34
CA LYS A 152 11.13 -2.10 1.75
C LYS A 152 10.32 -2.98 2.72
N ALA A 153 10.65 -2.97 4.00
CA ALA A 153 9.88 -3.67 5.04
C ALA A 153 8.44 -3.14 5.17
N CYS A 154 8.23 -1.81 5.14
CA CYS A 154 6.89 -1.23 5.12
C CYS A 154 6.08 -1.66 3.88
N ASN A 155 6.72 -1.73 2.71
CA ASN A 155 6.04 -2.19 1.50
C ASN A 155 5.68 -3.69 1.56
N LEU A 156 6.53 -4.52 2.19
CA LEU A 156 6.22 -5.92 2.51
C LEU A 156 5.06 -6.03 3.51
N GLY A 157 5.06 -5.22 4.57
CA GLY A 157 3.96 -5.15 5.53
C GLY A 157 2.63 -4.82 4.87
N LEU A 158 2.61 -3.81 4.00
CA LEU A 158 1.42 -3.47 3.20
C LEU A 158 0.97 -4.62 2.29
N CYS A 159 1.90 -5.36 1.69
CA CYS A 159 1.60 -6.53 0.88
C CYS A 159 0.91 -7.62 1.71
N LEU A 160 1.44 -7.92 2.89
CA LEU A 160 0.88 -8.91 3.82
C LEU A 160 -0.51 -8.48 4.34
N MET A 161 -0.72 -7.19 4.62
CA MET A 161 -2.04 -6.65 4.96
C MET A 161 -3.06 -6.88 3.85
N LYS A 162 -2.68 -6.67 2.57
CA LYS A 162 -3.56 -6.92 1.43
C LYS A 162 -3.89 -8.40 1.23
N MET A 163 -3.05 -9.30 1.72
CA MET A 163 -3.34 -10.74 1.78
C MET A 163 -4.16 -11.16 3.00
N GLY A 164 -4.45 -10.25 3.94
CA GLY A 164 -5.09 -10.57 5.22
C GLY A 164 -4.15 -11.25 6.24
N ARG A 165 -2.85 -11.34 5.97
CA ARG A 165 -1.84 -11.93 6.86
C ARG A 165 -1.38 -10.90 7.90
N PHE A 166 -2.31 -10.51 8.78
CA PHE A 166 -2.12 -9.41 9.73
C PHE A 166 -1.02 -9.66 10.77
N ASP A 167 -0.88 -10.88 11.26
CA ASP A 167 0.15 -11.21 12.27
C ASP A 167 1.57 -11.11 11.69
N ASP A 168 1.76 -11.61 10.46
CA ASP A 168 3.03 -11.48 9.74
C ASP A 168 3.34 -10.01 9.42
N ALA A 169 2.33 -9.25 8.98
CA ALA A 169 2.47 -7.84 8.71
C ALA A 169 2.91 -7.07 9.97
N ARG A 170 2.25 -7.32 11.12
CA ARG A 170 2.59 -6.70 12.40
C ARG A 170 4.01 -7.04 12.85
N CYS A 171 4.46 -8.27 12.63
CA CYS A 171 5.83 -8.66 12.93
C CYS A 171 6.85 -7.84 12.12
N VAL A 172 6.66 -7.75 10.79
CA VAL A 172 7.55 -6.98 9.90
C VAL A 172 7.53 -5.48 10.23
N LEU A 173 6.36 -4.91 10.49
CA LEU A 173 6.21 -3.50 10.85
C LEU A 173 6.80 -3.19 12.24
N GLY A 174 6.71 -4.14 13.18
CA GLY A 174 7.35 -4.04 14.49
C GLY A 174 8.87 -3.89 14.39
N ASP A 175 9.53 -4.60 13.47
CA ASP A 175 10.96 -4.42 13.23
C ASP A 175 11.31 -3.01 12.73
N VAL A 176 10.41 -2.39 11.94
CA VAL A 176 10.56 -0.99 11.48
C VAL A 176 10.44 -0.02 12.65
N VAL A 177 9.40 -0.16 13.46
CA VAL A 177 9.14 0.72 14.62
C VAL A 177 10.26 0.62 15.66
N ASN A 178 10.80 -0.58 15.87
CA ASN A 178 11.94 -0.83 16.74
C ASN A 178 13.29 -0.34 16.16
N ARG A 179 13.28 0.35 15.02
CA ARG A 179 14.46 0.91 14.33
C ARG A 179 15.57 -0.10 14.12
N ARG A 180 15.22 -1.33 13.76
CA ARG A 180 16.21 -2.38 13.44
C ARG A 180 16.95 -2.16 12.11
N TYR A 181 16.55 -1.14 11.34
CA TYR A 181 17.18 -0.76 10.07
C TYR A 181 18.04 0.49 10.27
N SER A 182 19.32 0.40 9.89
CA SER A 182 20.38 1.35 10.27
C SER A 182 20.62 2.51 9.29
N ASP A 183 20.00 2.49 8.11
CA ASP A 183 20.57 3.16 6.92
C ASP A 183 19.91 4.48 6.50
N LEU A 184 18.90 4.97 7.24
CA LEU A 184 18.17 6.18 6.88
C LEU A 184 18.62 7.40 7.69
N SER A 185 18.51 8.59 7.08
CA SER A 185 18.59 9.84 7.84
C SER A 185 17.52 9.86 8.95
N LEU A 186 17.79 10.56 10.05
CA LEU A 186 16.88 10.57 11.21
C LEU A 186 15.45 11.00 10.83
N ASP A 187 15.31 11.97 9.92
CA ASP A 187 14.02 12.47 9.42
C ASP A 187 13.28 11.45 8.54
N GLU A 188 13.98 10.79 7.61
CA GLU A 188 13.38 9.74 6.78
C GLU A 188 12.99 8.52 7.61
N SER A 189 13.85 8.13 8.57
CA SER A 189 13.56 7.07 9.54
C SER A 189 12.27 7.37 10.30
N ASN A 190 12.07 8.62 10.75
CA ASN A 190 10.86 9.01 11.48
C ASN A 190 9.58 8.92 10.61
N LYS A 191 9.66 9.34 9.34
CA LYS A 191 8.52 9.23 8.40
C LYS A 191 8.15 7.77 8.15
N THR A 192 9.14 6.90 7.96
CA THR A 192 8.91 5.48 7.72
C THR A 192 8.37 4.77 8.97
N VAL A 193 8.84 5.14 10.16
CA VAL A 193 8.31 4.65 11.45
C VAL A 193 6.87 5.09 11.65
N ALA A 194 6.55 6.38 11.46
CA ALA A 194 5.19 6.89 11.58
C ALA A 194 4.21 6.17 10.64
N ARG A 195 4.65 5.90 9.40
CA ARG A 195 3.88 5.10 8.45
C ARG A 195 3.67 3.65 8.92
N ALA A 196 4.68 3.04 9.55
CA ALA A 196 4.56 1.69 10.10
C ALA A 196 3.58 1.64 11.28
N GLU A 197 3.62 2.63 12.17
CA GLU A 197 2.68 2.78 13.29
C GLU A 197 1.24 2.95 12.80
N GLU A 198 1.01 3.79 11.78
CA GLU A 198 -0.31 3.96 11.15
C GLU A 198 -0.85 2.63 10.59
N MET A 199 -0.01 1.88 9.87
CA MET A 199 -0.40 0.57 9.33
C MET A 199 -0.67 -0.46 10.45
N MET A 200 0.08 -0.44 11.56
CA MET A 200 -0.22 -1.31 12.71
C MET A 200 -1.56 -0.96 13.36
N LYS A 201 -1.88 0.33 13.47
CA LYS A 201 -3.18 0.77 13.96
C LYS A 201 -4.32 0.33 13.04
N GLU A 202 -4.14 0.41 11.72
CA GLU A 202 -5.10 -0.10 10.74
C GLU A 202 -5.34 -1.62 10.92
N ILE A 203 -4.28 -2.39 11.19
CA ILE A 203 -4.40 -3.83 11.50
C ILE A 203 -5.24 -4.07 12.75
N GLU A 204 -5.03 -3.30 13.82
CA GLU A 204 -5.81 -3.40 15.06
C GLU A 204 -7.29 -3.05 14.83
N GLU A 205 -7.57 -1.98 14.09
CA GLU A 205 -8.94 -1.58 13.73
C GLU A 205 -9.66 -2.65 12.89
N LEU A 206 -8.94 -3.30 11.96
CA LEU A 206 -9.49 -4.39 11.16
C LEU A 206 -9.78 -5.64 12.01
N ARG A 207 -8.89 -5.98 12.95
CA ARG A 207 -9.12 -7.08 13.92
C ARG A 207 -10.34 -6.83 14.79
N MET A 208 -10.49 -5.62 15.33
CA MET A 208 -11.64 -5.26 16.17
C MET A 208 -12.96 -5.35 15.40
N LYS A 209 -12.98 -4.94 14.12
CA LYS A 209 -14.18 -5.09 13.28
C LYS A 209 -14.54 -6.54 13.02
N ASP A 210 -13.55 -7.41 12.83
CA ASP A 210 -13.76 -8.84 12.62
C ASP A 210 -14.34 -9.52 13.87
N GLU A 211 -13.85 -9.13 15.06
CA GLU A 211 -14.39 -9.59 16.35
C GLU A 211 -15.82 -9.10 16.58
N VAL A 212 -16.12 -7.81 16.32
CA VAL A 212 -17.48 -7.26 16.46
C VAL A 212 -18.45 -7.91 15.47
N SER A 213 -18.04 -8.09 14.20
CA SER A 213 -18.86 -8.79 13.19
C SER A 213 -19.15 -10.23 13.60
N SER A 214 -18.16 -10.92 14.17
CA SER A 214 -18.35 -12.29 14.66
C SER A 214 -19.34 -12.36 15.82
N VAL A 215 -19.30 -11.38 16.74
CA VAL A 215 -20.24 -11.30 17.87
C VAL A 215 -21.65 -10.95 17.39
N GLU A 216 -21.80 -10.02 16.45
CA GLU A 216 -23.10 -9.68 15.83
C GLU A 216 -23.70 -10.90 15.11
N GLU A 217 -22.92 -11.65 14.34
CA GLU A 217 -23.39 -12.87 13.66
C GLU A 217 -23.78 -13.98 14.66
N ILE A 218 -23.08 -14.08 15.79
CA ILE A 218 -23.45 -14.98 16.90
C ILE A 218 -24.76 -14.51 17.55
N MET A 219 -24.93 -13.21 17.80
CA MET A 219 -26.15 -12.64 18.37
C MET A 219 -27.36 -12.83 17.45
N GLU A 220 -27.22 -12.58 16.15
CA GLU A 220 -28.29 -12.83 15.17
C GLU A 220 -28.69 -14.31 15.14
N ARG A 221 -27.72 -15.23 15.19
CA ARG A 221 -28.00 -16.68 15.28
C ARG A 221 -28.73 -17.07 16.58
N LEU A 222 -28.39 -16.43 17.70
CA LEU A 222 -29.07 -16.62 18.99
C LEU A 222 -30.50 -16.05 18.98
N ASP A 223 -30.72 -14.90 18.33
CA ASP A 223 -32.06 -14.31 18.19
C ASP A 223 -32.98 -15.17 17.30
N VAL A 224 -32.46 -15.74 16.21
CA VAL A 224 -33.20 -16.71 15.38
C VAL A 224 -33.53 -17.99 16.16
N MET A 225 -32.66 -18.43 17.08
CA MET A 225 -32.96 -19.54 17.99
C MET A 225 -34.02 -19.17 19.04
N ASN A 226 -34.09 -17.91 19.47
CA ASN A 226 -35.13 -17.41 20.38
C ASN A 226 -36.50 -17.23 19.69
N GLU A 227 -36.54 -17.04 18.37
CA GLU A 227 -37.79 -17.13 17.60
C GLU A 227 -38.32 -18.57 17.45
N TRP A 228 -37.43 -19.57 17.47
CA TRP A 228 -37.78 -20.99 17.58
C TRP A 228 -38.02 -21.41 19.04
N THR A 229 -39.08 -20.88 19.65
CA THR A 229 -39.62 -21.43 20.90
C THR A 229 -40.83 -22.34 20.63
N PRO A 230 -40.67 -23.67 20.44
CA PRO A 230 -41.65 -24.58 20.99
C PRO A 230 -41.34 -24.75 22.49
N PHE A 231 -42.40 -24.81 23.30
CA PHE A 231 -42.38 -24.91 24.76
C PHE A 231 -42.37 -23.57 25.53
N ARG A 232 -43.49 -22.84 25.39
CA ARG A 232 -44.22 -22.43 26.59
C ARG A 232 -44.31 -23.63 27.52
N SER A 233 -43.80 -23.53 28.74
CA SER A 233 -44.02 -24.51 29.79
C SER A 233 -45.53 -24.66 30.01
N ARG A 234 -46.12 -25.70 29.41
CA ARG A 234 -47.49 -26.13 29.73
C ARG A 234 -47.46 -26.60 31.17
N ARG A 235 -47.98 -25.79 32.09
CA ARG A 235 -48.54 -26.33 33.33
C ARG A 235 -49.54 -27.41 32.91
N LEU A 236 -49.44 -28.58 33.54
CA LEU A 236 -50.40 -29.66 33.30
C LEU A 236 -51.79 -29.18 33.75
N PRO A 237 -52.87 -29.49 32.99
CA PRO A 237 -54.23 -29.04 33.28
C PRO A 237 -54.73 -29.38 34.69
N ILE A 238 -54.11 -30.36 35.35
CA ILE A 238 -54.43 -30.80 36.71
C ILE A 238 -54.19 -29.73 37.79
N PHE A 239 -53.36 -28.71 37.51
CA PHE A 239 -52.99 -27.69 38.49
C PHE A 239 -53.77 -26.37 38.33
N GLU A 240 -54.79 -26.31 37.47
CA GLU A 240 -55.65 -25.11 37.31
C GLU A 240 -56.89 -25.10 38.23
N GLU A 241 -57.26 -26.22 38.87
CA GLU A 241 -58.47 -26.32 39.70
C GLU A 241 -58.26 -26.16 41.22
N ILE A 242 -57.02 -26.03 41.70
CA ILE A 242 -56.77 -25.82 43.14
C ILE A 242 -56.67 -24.31 43.41
N THR A 243 -57.82 -23.69 43.65
CA THR A 243 -57.90 -22.34 44.23
C THR A 243 -57.35 -22.34 45.67
N PRO A 244 -56.78 -21.22 46.17
CA PRO A 244 -56.25 -21.15 47.52
C PRO A 244 -57.40 -20.91 48.51
N PHE A 245 -58.05 -21.97 48.98
CA PHE A 245 -58.87 -21.91 50.20
C PHE A 245 -57.94 -22.06 51.41
N ARG A 246 -57.15 -21.03 51.74
CA ARG A 246 -56.41 -21.01 53.02
C ARG A 246 -56.02 -19.62 53.50
N ASP A 247 -56.97 -18.68 53.51
CA ASP A 247 -56.86 -17.42 54.28
C ASP A 247 -58.04 -17.22 55.26
N GLN A 248 -58.56 -18.32 55.82
CA GLN A 248 -59.45 -18.26 56.99
C GLN A 248 -59.13 -19.44 57.91
N MET A 249 -58.15 -19.26 58.80
CA MET A 249 -58.11 -19.81 60.17
C MET A 249 -56.73 -19.51 60.77
N ALA A 250 -56.59 -18.29 61.28
CA ALA A 250 -55.65 -17.95 62.34
C ALA A 250 -56.29 -16.81 63.15
N CYS A 251 -57.19 -17.18 64.06
CA CYS A 251 -57.38 -16.46 65.32
C CYS A 251 -56.57 -17.22 66.38
#